data_AF-A0A919SE45-F1
#
_entry.id   AF-A0A919SE45-F1
#
_cell.length_a   1.000
_cell.length_b   1.000
_cell.length_c   1.000
_cell.angle_alpha   90.00
_cell.angle_beta   90.00
_cell.angle_gamma   90.00
#
_symmetry.space_group_name_H-M   'P 1'
#
loop_
_entity.id
_entity.type
_entity.pdbx_description
1 polymer ?
#
loop_
_entity_poly.entity_id
_entity_poly.type
_entity_poly.pdbx_seq_one_letter_code
_entity_poly.pdbx_strand_id
1 'polypeptide(L)'
;MLRDRVAGVSHGVVGVLRGGLAMVPVSDALFEELAGSWRGGPFFEQMPPAFDRALAGWSVHGPLAFVQASFHGGDGEQLAAVWRDGALAWGPVFDGGFDGPREQWPINAALAQLGLKQSGRAYSWNPDLPVDLFDEVGFGLERDMTDWLARARNGLVPPSLEALARERQRHDVERALARIRPDLDGRAIMTLLDIAPGPHVGAATRRLRELSLERGPLPRAEAEAELRAWAHEQGIG
;
A
#
# COMPACT_ATOMS: atom_id res chain seq x y z
N MET A 1 17.32 2.60 23.30
CA MET A 1 16.74 2.80 21.94
C MET A 1 15.51 1.91 21.76
N LEU A 2 14.66 2.15 20.74
CA LEU A 2 13.44 1.37 20.48
C LEU A 2 13.71 -0.15 20.39
N ARG A 3 14.86 -0.54 19.82
CA ARG A 3 15.31 -1.95 19.75
C ARG A 3 15.43 -2.63 21.11
N ASP A 4 15.95 -1.94 22.13
CA ASP A 4 16.13 -2.51 23.47
C ASP A 4 14.80 -2.75 24.18
N ARG A 5 13.79 -1.93 23.85
CA ARG A 5 12.43 -2.06 24.39
C ARG A 5 11.70 -3.22 23.73
N VAL A 6 11.87 -3.34 22.41
CA VAL A 6 11.32 -4.46 21.64
C VAL A 6 11.96 -5.80 22.02
N ALA A 7 13.23 -5.83 22.40
CA ALA A 7 13.89 -7.05 22.88
C ALA A 7 13.26 -7.63 24.16
N GLY A 8 12.53 -6.81 24.92
CA GLY A 8 11.81 -7.23 26.14
C GLY A 8 10.39 -7.74 25.91
N VAL A 9 9.90 -7.75 24.67
CA VAL A 9 8.56 -8.27 24.30
C VAL A 9 8.68 -9.45 23.34
N SER A 10 7.76 -10.38 23.46
CA SER A 10 7.80 -11.68 22.75
C SER A 10 7.40 -11.54 21.29
N HIS A 11 6.47 -10.64 20.97
CA HIS A 11 5.92 -10.49 19.61
C HIS A 11 6.43 -9.25 18.87
N GLY A 12 7.38 -8.52 19.45
CA GLY A 12 7.91 -7.29 18.87
C GLY A 12 9.03 -7.54 17.87
N VAL A 13 8.99 -6.82 16.74
CA VAL A 13 10.06 -6.77 15.75
C VAL A 13 10.31 -5.33 15.30
N VAL A 14 11.57 -4.98 15.02
CA VAL A 14 11.92 -3.61 14.59
C VAL A 14 12.14 -3.57 13.08
N GLY A 15 11.34 -2.77 12.39
CA GLY A 15 11.57 -2.35 11.01
C GLY A 15 12.33 -1.04 10.93
N VAL A 16 13.09 -0.85 9.85
CA VAL A 16 13.79 0.41 9.55
C VAL A 16 12.95 1.23 8.57
N LEU A 17 12.77 2.51 8.84
CA LEU A 17 12.16 3.49 7.95
C LEU A 17 13.24 4.43 7.37
N ARG A 18 12.87 5.30 6.42
CA ARG A 18 13.74 6.40 6.00
C ARG A 18 13.86 7.46 7.10
N GLY A 19 14.77 8.42 6.91
CA GLY A 19 14.96 9.53 7.85
C GLY A 19 15.58 9.12 9.19
N GLY A 20 16.23 7.95 9.25
CA GLY A 20 16.81 7.43 10.49
C GLY A 20 15.78 6.92 11.50
N LEU A 21 14.52 6.77 11.08
CA LEU A 21 13.46 6.24 11.93
C LEU A 21 13.47 4.71 11.98
N ALA A 22 12.88 4.20 13.06
CA ALA A 22 12.54 2.80 13.23
C ALA A 22 11.05 2.69 13.57
N MET A 23 10.44 1.57 13.21
CA MET A 23 9.05 1.27 13.53
C MET A 23 8.92 -0.13 14.13
N VAL A 24 7.81 -0.34 14.83
CA VAL A 24 7.39 -1.65 15.34
C VAL A 24 6.00 -1.92 14.77
N PRO A 25 5.84 -2.90 13.86
CA PRO A 25 4.50 -3.31 13.43
C PRO A 25 3.73 -3.85 14.63
N VAL A 26 2.62 -3.20 14.99
CA VAL A 26 1.76 -3.63 16.09
C VAL A 26 0.76 -4.65 15.56
N SER A 27 1.14 -5.94 15.60
CA SER A 27 0.23 -7.05 15.32
C SER A 27 -0.77 -7.25 16.46
N ASP A 28 -1.84 -8.01 16.23
CA ASP A 28 -2.80 -8.37 17.29
C ASP A 28 -2.11 -9.01 18.50
N ALA A 29 -1.15 -9.91 18.27
CA ALA A 29 -0.39 -10.56 19.34
C ALA A 29 0.48 -9.58 20.14
N LEU A 30 1.14 -8.62 19.47
CA LEU A 30 1.91 -7.59 20.16
C LEU A 30 0.99 -6.62 20.90
N PHE A 31 -0.15 -6.29 20.31
CA PHE A 31 -1.15 -5.44 20.94
C PHE A 31 -1.69 -6.09 22.21
N GLU A 32 -2.09 -7.36 22.18
CA GLU A 32 -2.53 -8.12 23.36
C GLU A 32 -1.44 -8.18 24.44
N GLU A 33 -0.18 -8.38 24.05
CA GLU A 33 0.95 -8.38 24.98
C GLU A 33 1.14 -7.03 25.69
N LEU A 34 0.95 -5.91 24.98
CA LEU A 34 1.14 -4.56 25.51
C LEU A 34 -0.11 -3.99 26.22
N ALA A 35 -1.30 -4.29 25.70
CA ALA A 35 -2.58 -3.77 26.18
C ALA A 35 -3.25 -4.69 27.21
N GLY A 36 -2.81 -5.94 27.35
CA GLY A 36 -3.42 -6.95 28.20
C GLY A 36 -4.78 -7.42 27.66
N SER A 37 -5.68 -7.81 28.56
CA SER A 37 -7.01 -8.35 28.24
C SER A 37 -8.04 -7.28 27.84
N TRP A 38 -7.62 -6.27 27.08
CA TRP A 38 -8.50 -5.21 26.61
C TRP A 38 -9.58 -5.76 25.68
N ARG A 39 -10.83 -5.34 25.90
CA ARG A 39 -11.97 -5.66 25.02
C ARG A 39 -12.32 -4.43 24.19
N GLY A 40 -11.77 -4.37 22.98
CA GLY A 40 -12.02 -3.34 21.97
C GLY A 40 -11.17 -3.58 20.72
N GLY A 41 -11.67 -3.18 19.54
CA GLY A 41 -10.89 -3.24 18.29
C GLY A 41 -9.77 -2.19 18.28
N PRO A 42 -8.83 -2.21 17.32
CA PRO A 42 -7.62 -1.40 17.35
C PRO A 42 -7.85 0.11 17.18
N PHE A 43 -9.08 0.53 16.84
CA PHE A 43 -9.49 1.93 16.75
C PHE A 43 -10.01 2.45 18.08
N PHE A 44 -9.37 3.48 18.62
CA PHE A 44 -9.62 3.96 19.96
C PHE A 44 -9.87 5.47 20.00
N GLU A 45 -11.04 5.89 20.48
CA GLU A 45 -11.23 7.28 20.94
C GLU A 45 -10.34 7.59 22.16
N GLN A 46 -9.96 6.58 22.94
CA GLN A 46 -9.04 6.68 24.08
C GLN A 46 -8.12 5.46 24.18
N MET A 47 -6.82 5.68 24.33
CA MET A 47 -5.83 4.60 24.40
C MET A 47 -6.06 3.67 25.62
N PRO A 48 -6.00 2.34 25.45
CA PRO A 48 -6.07 1.41 26.57
C PRO A 48 -4.99 1.73 27.61
N PRO A 49 -5.31 1.81 28.92
CA PRO A 49 -4.36 2.30 29.91
C PRO A 49 -3.04 1.51 29.99
N ALA A 50 -3.07 0.20 29.74
CA ALA A 50 -1.85 -0.61 29.72
C ALA A 50 -0.97 -0.30 28.48
N PHE A 51 -1.61 -0.14 27.33
CA PHE A 51 -0.95 0.22 26.08
C PHE A 51 -0.33 1.62 26.17
N ASP A 52 -1.10 2.60 26.66
CA ASP A 52 -0.62 3.97 26.92
C ASP A 52 0.61 3.98 27.84
N ARG A 53 0.57 3.25 28.97
CA ARG A 53 1.73 3.14 29.87
C ARG A 53 2.95 2.52 29.19
N ALA A 54 2.75 1.52 28.34
CA ALA A 54 3.86 0.90 27.61
C ALA A 54 4.52 1.91 26.64
N LEU A 55 3.72 2.60 25.83
CA LEU A 55 4.20 3.62 24.89
C LEU A 55 4.86 4.81 25.61
N ALA A 56 4.24 5.28 26.70
CA ALA A 56 4.82 6.28 27.59
C ALA A 56 6.21 5.85 28.09
N GLY A 57 6.33 4.64 28.65
CA GLY A 57 7.61 4.11 29.12
C GLY A 57 8.67 3.98 28.02
N TRP A 58 8.27 3.68 26.78
CA TRP A 58 9.17 3.63 25.64
C TRP A 58 9.64 5.02 25.20
N SER A 59 8.80 6.05 25.36
CA SER A 59 9.08 7.44 24.96
C SER A 59 10.08 8.19 25.85
N VAL A 60 10.45 7.64 27.01
CA VAL A 60 11.39 8.28 27.97
C VAL A 60 12.77 8.55 27.34
N HIS A 61 13.16 7.78 26.31
CA HIS A 61 14.47 7.91 25.67
C HIS A 61 14.41 8.50 24.26
N GLY A 62 13.26 9.05 23.86
CA GLY A 62 13.05 9.67 22.57
C GLY A 62 11.57 9.72 22.20
N PRO A 63 11.15 10.70 21.39
CA PRO A 63 9.76 10.84 20.99
C PRO A 63 9.27 9.59 20.25
N LEU A 64 8.05 9.18 20.56
CA LEU A 64 7.41 7.98 20.00
C LEU A 64 6.05 8.36 19.44
N ALA A 65 5.73 7.89 18.23
CA ALA A 65 4.38 7.99 17.69
C ALA A 65 3.76 6.60 17.56
N PHE A 66 2.48 6.50 17.90
CA PHE A 66 1.62 5.41 17.46
C PHE A 66 0.80 5.91 16.28
N VAL A 67 0.70 5.09 15.24
CA VAL A 67 -0.06 5.40 14.02
C VAL A 67 -0.82 4.17 13.59
N GLN A 68 -2.02 4.39 13.05
CA GLN A 68 -2.87 3.35 12.53
C GLN A 68 -3.59 3.86 11.28
N ALA A 69 -3.76 2.96 10.31
CA ALA A 69 -4.53 3.20 9.09
C ALA A 69 -5.40 1.97 8.79
N SER A 70 -6.64 2.19 8.39
CA SER A 70 -7.52 1.18 7.79
C SER A 70 -8.17 1.78 6.56
N PHE A 71 -8.07 1.11 5.42
CA PHE A 71 -8.68 1.55 4.17
C PHE A 71 -9.39 0.37 3.52
N HIS A 72 -10.68 0.51 3.25
CA HIS A 72 -11.52 -0.51 2.63
C HIS A 72 -12.45 0.15 1.61
N GLY A 73 -12.37 -0.27 0.35
CA GLY A 73 -13.33 0.17 -0.68
C GLY A 73 -13.23 1.64 -1.11
N GLY A 74 -12.17 2.36 -0.73
CA GLY A 74 -11.98 3.78 -1.04
C GLY A 74 -12.21 4.70 0.17
N ASP A 75 -12.91 4.19 1.18
CA ASP A 75 -13.06 4.85 2.48
C ASP A 75 -11.96 4.37 3.43
N GLY A 76 -11.55 5.22 4.37
CA GLY A 76 -10.57 4.83 5.36
C GLY A 76 -10.50 5.77 6.54
N GLU A 77 -9.71 5.36 7.50
CA GLU A 77 -9.56 6.03 8.78
C GLU A 77 -8.09 6.02 9.18
N GLN A 78 -7.65 7.12 9.77
CA GLN A 78 -6.35 7.25 10.40
C GLN A 78 -6.50 7.61 11.86
N LEU A 79 -5.59 7.07 12.66
CA LEU A 79 -5.41 7.46 14.05
C LEU A 79 -3.92 7.68 14.30
N ALA A 80 -3.60 8.72 15.07
CA ALA A 80 -2.25 8.91 15.56
C ALA A 80 -2.17 9.58 16.94
N ALA A 81 -1.11 9.26 17.68
CA ALA A 81 -0.80 9.86 18.96
C ALA A 81 0.73 9.91 19.15
N VAL A 82 1.22 10.88 19.92
CA VAL A 82 2.65 11.10 20.15
C VAL A 82 2.93 11.23 21.64
N TRP A 83 3.92 10.47 22.11
CA TRP A 83 4.44 10.51 23.46
C TRP A 83 5.85 11.12 23.47
N ARG A 84 6.13 11.89 24.53
CA ARG A 84 7.42 12.52 24.81
C ARG A 84 7.68 12.45 26.30
N ASP A 85 8.90 12.08 26.67
CA ASP A 85 9.39 12.13 28.05
C ASP A 85 8.48 11.38 29.06
N GLY A 86 7.88 10.26 28.64
CA GLY A 86 7.02 9.47 29.51
C GLY A 86 5.55 9.91 29.57
N ALA A 87 5.12 10.86 28.73
CA ALA A 87 3.75 11.36 28.73
C ALA A 87 3.17 11.50 27.32
N LEU A 88 1.85 11.38 27.21
CA LEU A 88 1.11 11.69 25.98
C LEU A 88 1.22 13.20 25.72
N ALA A 89 1.88 13.57 24.63
CA ALA A 89 2.16 14.95 24.26
C ALA A 89 1.18 15.50 23.21
N TRP A 90 0.61 14.62 22.38
CA TRP A 90 -0.36 14.98 21.33
C TRP A 90 -1.25 13.78 20.96
N GLY A 91 -2.52 14.05 20.65
CA GLY A 91 -3.51 13.04 20.30
C GLY A 91 -4.17 12.35 21.51
N PRO A 92 -4.88 11.22 21.30
CA PRO A 92 -5.14 10.59 20.01
C PRO A 92 -5.98 11.49 19.09
N VAL A 93 -5.57 11.60 17.83
CA VAL A 93 -6.32 12.29 16.78
C VAL A 93 -6.82 11.25 15.80
N PHE A 94 -8.10 11.33 15.48
CA PHE A 94 -8.79 10.47 14.52
C PHE A 94 -9.30 11.31 13.36
N ASP A 95 -9.18 10.79 12.14
CA ASP A 95 -9.80 11.35 10.94
C ASP A 95 -10.16 10.22 9.96
N GLY A 96 -11.41 10.20 9.51
CA GLY A 96 -11.88 9.35 8.42
C GLY A 96 -12.57 10.12 7.31
N GLY A 97 -12.67 11.46 7.42
CA GLY A 97 -13.25 12.33 6.41
C GLY A 97 -12.20 12.85 5.43
N PHE A 98 -10.98 13.12 5.93
CA PHE A 98 -9.86 13.60 5.13
C PHE A 98 -10.14 14.89 4.33
N ASP A 99 -11.11 15.69 4.78
CA ASP A 99 -11.54 16.94 4.12
C ASP A 99 -10.50 18.07 4.24
N GLY A 100 -9.56 17.93 5.17
CA GLY A 100 -8.52 18.92 5.46
C GLY A 100 -7.22 18.73 4.65
N PRO A 101 -6.27 19.68 4.78
CA PRO A 101 -4.96 19.56 4.16
C PRO A 101 -4.24 18.27 4.57
N ARG A 102 -3.52 17.67 3.62
CA ARG A 102 -2.86 16.37 3.81
C ARG A 102 -1.79 16.38 4.90
N GLU A 103 -1.19 17.53 5.20
CA GLU A 103 -0.25 17.66 6.32
C GLU A 103 -0.92 17.57 7.69
N GLN A 104 -2.24 17.82 7.75
CA GLN A 104 -3.04 17.77 8.98
C GLN A 104 -3.64 16.38 9.23
N TRP A 105 -3.57 15.47 8.24
CA TRP A 105 -4.02 14.09 8.43
C TRP A 105 -3.21 13.43 9.55
N PRO A 106 -3.83 12.57 10.40
CA PRO A 106 -3.25 12.15 11.67
C PRO A 106 -1.82 11.62 11.57
N ILE A 107 -1.51 10.79 10.57
CA ILE A 107 -0.17 10.20 10.42
C ILE A 107 0.86 11.26 10.02
N ASN A 108 0.55 12.12 9.05
CA ASN A 108 1.45 13.20 8.62
C ASN A 108 1.70 14.19 9.76
N ALA A 109 0.64 14.55 10.50
CA ALA A 109 0.73 15.42 11.66
C ALA A 109 1.63 14.80 12.75
N ALA A 110 1.48 13.52 13.07
CA ALA A 110 2.31 12.83 14.04
C ALA A 110 3.79 12.75 13.61
N LEU A 111 4.07 12.50 12.34
CA LEU A 111 5.44 12.52 11.80
C LEU A 111 6.08 13.92 11.91
N ALA A 112 5.32 14.98 11.63
CA ALA A 112 5.78 16.35 11.85
C ALA A 112 6.05 16.61 13.34
N GLN A 113 5.19 16.11 14.23
CA GLN A 113 5.40 16.16 15.67
C GLN A 113 6.64 15.39 16.11
N LEU A 114 7.11 14.35 15.40
CA LEU A 114 8.40 13.70 15.67
C LEU A 114 9.62 14.52 15.18
N GLY A 115 9.38 15.66 14.53
CA GLY A 115 10.43 16.57 14.04
C GLY A 115 10.83 16.32 12.58
N LEU A 116 10.11 15.49 11.84
CA LEU A 116 10.37 15.28 10.42
C LEU A 116 9.94 16.50 9.60
N LYS A 117 10.66 16.71 8.50
CA LYS A 117 10.38 17.76 7.52
C LYS A 117 10.33 17.13 6.14
N GLN A 118 9.42 17.63 5.31
CA GLN A 118 9.39 17.26 3.89
C GLN A 118 10.74 17.63 3.26
N SER A 119 11.27 16.76 2.39
CA SER A 119 12.53 17.05 1.71
C SER A 119 12.40 18.06 0.58
N GLY A 120 11.17 18.39 0.18
CA GLY A 120 10.86 19.19 -1.01
C GLY A 120 10.89 18.39 -2.31
N ARG A 121 11.13 17.07 -2.26
CA ARG A 121 10.94 16.18 -3.41
C ARG A 121 9.48 16.18 -3.84
N ALA A 122 9.26 16.05 -5.14
CA ALA A 122 7.94 15.84 -5.72
C ALA A 122 7.79 14.41 -6.25
N TYR A 123 6.54 13.97 -6.43
CA TYR A 123 6.28 12.68 -7.07
C TYR A 123 6.72 12.71 -8.53
N SER A 124 7.32 11.62 -9.01
CA SER A 124 7.81 11.55 -10.40
C SER A 124 6.70 11.68 -11.45
N TRP A 125 5.47 11.30 -11.09
CA TRP A 125 4.28 11.40 -11.94
C TRP A 125 3.55 12.75 -11.79
N ASN A 126 3.89 13.56 -10.78
CA ASN A 126 3.34 14.90 -10.58
C ASN A 126 4.39 15.81 -9.91
N PRO A 127 5.22 16.51 -10.71
CA PRO A 127 6.27 17.40 -10.20
C PRO A 127 5.77 18.58 -9.36
N ASP A 128 4.48 18.93 -9.47
CA ASP A 128 3.87 20.02 -8.72
C ASP A 128 3.32 19.56 -7.36
N LEU A 129 3.32 18.25 -7.10
CA LEU A 129 2.87 17.67 -5.84
C LEU A 129 4.07 17.22 -4.98
N PRO A 130 4.39 17.93 -3.89
CA PRO A 130 5.41 17.52 -2.95
C PRO A 130 5.08 16.16 -2.31
N VAL A 131 6.10 15.35 -2.08
CA VAL A 131 5.99 14.10 -1.31
C VAL A 131 5.68 14.46 0.14
N ASP A 132 4.64 13.83 0.69
CA ASP A 132 4.24 14.03 2.09
C ASP A 132 5.15 13.25 3.06
N LEU A 133 4.95 13.45 4.37
CA LEU A 133 5.78 12.78 5.37
C LEU A 133 5.55 11.26 5.39
N PHE A 134 4.34 10.80 5.11
CA PHE A 134 3.98 9.39 5.00
C PHE A 134 4.84 8.66 3.97
N ASP A 135 4.95 9.21 2.75
CA ASP A 135 5.76 8.62 1.69
C ASP A 135 7.25 8.90 1.86
N GLU A 136 7.62 10.02 2.49
CA GLU A 136 9.02 10.29 2.84
C GLU A 136 9.60 9.20 3.74
N VAL A 137 8.88 8.79 4.78
CA VAL A 137 9.36 7.71 5.67
C VAL A 137 9.25 6.33 5.05
N GLY A 138 8.52 6.22 3.93
CA GLY A 138 8.33 4.98 3.17
C GLY A 138 7.18 4.12 3.70
N PHE A 139 6.14 4.72 4.28
CA PHE A 139 4.94 3.97 4.65
C PHE A 139 4.14 3.47 3.43
N GLY A 140 4.24 4.14 2.28
CA GLY A 140 3.62 3.66 1.04
C GLY A 140 4.28 2.43 0.40
N LEU A 141 5.34 1.87 0.99
CA LEU A 141 6.08 0.73 0.41
C LEU A 141 5.40 -0.63 0.63
N GLU A 142 4.65 -0.80 1.72
CA GLU A 142 3.92 -2.04 2.03
C GLU A 142 2.45 -1.74 2.28
N ARG A 143 1.58 -2.71 1.95
CA ARG A 143 0.12 -2.50 1.94
C ARG A 143 -0.61 -3.06 3.15
N ASP A 144 -0.02 -4.02 3.85
CA ASP A 144 -0.64 -4.68 5.00
C ASP A 144 0.37 -5.06 6.08
N MET A 145 -0.16 -5.44 7.24
CA MET A 145 0.62 -5.81 8.41
C MET A 145 1.49 -7.05 8.21
N THR A 146 1.09 -7.99 7.36
CA THR A 146 1.86 -9.21 7.08
C THR A 146 3.15 -8.85 6.35
N ASP A 147 3.05 -8.00 5.32
CA ASP A 147 4.19 -7.49 4.58
C ASP A 147 5.14 -6.67 5.48
N TRP A 148 4.59 -5.81 6.34
CA TRP A 148 5.37 -5.05 7.32
C TRP A 148 6.13 -5.92 8.33
N LEU A 149 5.49 -6.98 8.84
CA LEU A 149 6.13 -7.95 9.74
C LEU A 149 7.22 -8.73 9.03
N ALA A 150 6.98 -9.19 7.80
CA ALA A 150 7.98 -9.88 6.99
C ALA A 150 9.20 -8.97 6.73
N ARG A 151 8.97 -7.71 6.36
CA ARG A 151 9.99 -6.69 6.18
C ARG A 151 10.84 -6.48 7.43
N ALA A 152 10.20 -6.32 8.59
CA ALA A 152 10.89 -6.11 9.86
C ALA A 152 11.77 -7.31 10.24
N ARG A 153 11.28 -8.53 10.04
CA ARG A 153 12.02 -9.79 10.31
C ARG A 153 13.20 -9.99 9.36
N ASN A 154 13.06 -9.61 8.10
CA ASN A 154 14.10 -9.78 7.07
C ASN A 154 15.18 -8.68 7.10
N GLY A 155 15.04 -7.66 7.94
CA GLY A 155 16.02 -6.57 8.05
C GLY A 155 16.19 -5.75 6.77
N LEU A 156 15.14 -5.68 5.93
CA LEU A 156 15.21 -4.96 4.65
C LEU A 156 15.40 -3.45 4.86
N VAL A 157 16.31 -2.85 4.11
CA VAL A 157 16.68 -1.43 4.17
C VAL A 157 16.02 -0.61 3.06
N PRO A 158 15.85 0.73 3.23
CA PRO A 158 15.10 1.56 2.29
C PRO A 158 15.48 1.45 0.80
N PRO A 159 16.77 1.43 0.39
CA PRO A 159 17.12 1.28 -1.02
C PRO A 159 16.64 -0.03 -1.65
N SER A 160 16.75 -1.14 -0.92
CA SER A 160 16.26 -2.45 -1.36
C SER A 160 14.73 -2.48 -1.47
N LEU A 161 14.05 -1.79 -0.57
CA LEU A 161 12.59 -1.69 -0.57
C LEU A 161 12.06 -0.92 -1.78
N GLU A 162 12.72 0.17 -2.18
CA GLU A 162 12.33 0.87 -3.40
C GLU A 162 12.48 0.00 -4.65
N ALA A 163 13.53 -0.82 -4.71
CA ALA A 163 13.72 -1.76 -5.82
C ALA A 163 12.57 -2.78 -5.87
N LEU A 164 12.21 -3.37 -4.73
CA LEU A 164 11.09 -4.30 -4.60
C LEU A 164 9.74 -3.64 -4.93
N ALA A 165 9.49 -2.41 -4.46
CA ALA A 165 8.27 -1.67 -4.76
C ALA A 165 8.15 -1.36 -6.27
N ARG A 166 9.26 -0.97 -6.93
CA ARG A 166 9.31 -0.79 -8.39
C ARG A 166 9.00 -2.09 -9.13
N GLU A 167 9.53 -3.21 -8.68
CA GLU A 167 9.25 -4.53 -9.26
C GLU A 167 7.78 -4.95 -9.06
N ARG A 168 7.23 -4.77 -7.85
CA ARG A 168 5.82 -5.06 -7.56
C ARG A 168 4.90 -4.17 -8.38
N GLN A 169 5.19 -2.88 -8.49
CA GLN A 169 4.41 -1.96 -9.31
C GLN A 169 4.46 -2.35 -10.79
N ARG A 170 5.60 -2.81 -11.30
CA ARG A 170 5.70 -3.38 -12.66
C ARG A 170 4.78 -4.59 -12.80
N HIS A 171 4.81 -5.55 -11.87
CA HIS A 171 3.92 -6.70 -11.89
C HIS A 171 2.43 -6.32 -11.75
N ASP A 172 2.10 -5.32 -10.93
CA ASP A 172 0.73 -4.81 -10.78
C ASP A 172 0.24 -4.16 -12.09
N VAL A 173 1.09 -3.36 -12.73
CA VAL A 173 0.81 -2.78 -14.06
C VAL A 173 0.66 -3.89 -15.10
N GLU A 174 1.55 -4.87 -15.13
CA GLU A 174 1.44 -6.02 -16.04
C GLU A 174 0.14 -6.81 -15.82
N ARG A 175 -0.25 -7.03 -14.56
CA ARG A 175 -1.53 -7.68 -14.20
C ARG A 175 -2.74 -6.83 -14.59
N ALA A 176 -2.68 -5.52 -14.39
CA ALA A 176 -3.73 -4.59 -14.80
C ALA A 176 -3.86 -4.58 -16.34
N LEU A 177 -2.75 -4.48 -17.06
CA LEU A 177 -2.71 -4.62 -18.52
C LEU A 177 -3.20 -6.00 -18.98
N ALA A 178 -2.96 -7.06 -18.22
CA ALA A 178 -3.51 -8.39 -18.51
C ALA A 178 -5.04 -8.44 -18.33
N ARG A 179 -5.60 -7.73 -17.35
CA ARG A 179 -7.07 -7.57 -17.17
C ARG A 179 -7.70 -6.68 -18.24
N ILE A 180 -6.91 -5.79 -18.83
CA ILE A 180 -7.27 -4.89 -19.94
C ILE A 180 -7.25 -5.62 -21.30
N ARG A 181 -6.70 -6.84 -21.37
CA ARG A 181 -6.83 -7.68 -22.56
C ARG A 181 -8.31 -8.02 -22.77
N PRO A 182 -8.83 -7.96 -24.00
CA PRO A 182 -10.17 -8.44 -24.28
C PRO A 182 -10.28 -9.90 -23.84
N ASP A 183 -11.40 -10.24 -23.19
CA ASP A 183 -11.73 -11.59 -22.69
C ASP A 183 -12.08 -12.56 -23.84
N LEU A 184 -11.27 -12.54 -24.90
CA LEU A 184 -11.36 -13.45 -26.04
C LEU A 184 -10.15 -14.38 -25.99
N ASP A 185 -10.33 -15.49 -25.28
CA ASP A 185 -9.36 -16.59 -25.32
C ASP A 185 -9.44 -17.34 -26.67
N GLY A 186 -8.47 -18.24 -26.91
CA GLY A 186 -8.43 -18.99 -28.18
C GLY A 186 -9.70 -19.78 -28.46
N ARG A 187 -10.44 -20.21 -27.43
CA ARG A 187 -11.71 -20.93 -27.58
C ARG A 187 -12.83 -19.98 -28.04
N ALA A 188 -12.94 -18.82 -27.42
CA ALA A 188 -13.88 -17.78 -27.83
C ALA A 188 -13.61 -17.30 -29.27
N ILE A 189 -12.35 -17.17 -29.67
CA ILE A 189 -11.97 -16.79 -31.04
C ILE A 189 -12.41 -17.87 -32.05
N MET A 190 -12.17 -19.15 -31.75
CA MET A 190 -12.60 -20.26 -32.60
C MET A 190 -14.12 -20.27 -32.77
N THR A 191 -14.88 -20.10 -31.69
CA THR A 191 -16.35 -20.03 -31.74
C THR A 191 -16.84 -18.79 -32.48
N LEU A 192 -16.20 -17.64 -32.29
CA LEU A 192 -16.63 -16.37 -32.87
C LEU A 192 -16.46 -16.37 -34.41
N LEU A 193 -15.33 -16.87 -34.88
CA LEU A 193 -14.93 -16.85 -36.29
C LEU A 193 -15.22 -18.17 -37.03
N ASP A 194 -15.75 -19.18 -36.33
CA ASP A 194 -15.99 -20.54 -36.84
C ASP A 194 -14.75 -21.18 -37.49
N ILE A 195 -13.60 -21.05 -36.82
CA ILE A 195 -12.31 -21.55 -37.33
C ILE A 195 -11.76 -22.70 -36.48
N ALA A 196 -11.10 -23.65 -37.15
CA ALA A 196 -10.38 -24.73 -36.51
C ALA A 196 -9.12 -24.23 -35.77
N PRO A 197 -8.64 -24.95 -34.74
CA PRO A 197 -7.38 -24.63 -34.08
C PRO A 197 -6.22 -24.64 -35.09
N GLY A 198 -5.46 -23.54 -35.16
CA GLY A 198 -4.39 -23.39 -36.14
C GLY A 198 -3.80 -21.97 -36.20
N PRO A 199 -2.94 -21.68 -37.19
CA PRO A 199 -2.22 -20.39 -37.31
C PRO A 199 -3.13 -19.15 -37.31
N HIS A 200 -4.35 -19.27 -37.83
CA HIS A 200 -5.34 -18.19 -37.84
C HIS A 200 -5.78 -17.76 -36.44
N VAL A 201 -5.87 -18.68 -35.47
CA VAL A 201 -6.18 -18.36 -34.06
C VAL A 201 -5.05 -17.53 -33.43
N GLY A 202 -3.80 -17.84 -33.78
CA GLY A 202 -2.62 -17.08 -33.34
C GLY A 202 -2.59 -15.67 -33.95
N ALA A 203 -2.95 -15.53 -35.22
CA ALA A 203 -3.06 -14.24 -35.90
C ALA A 203 -4.16 -13.35 -35.29
N ALA A 204 -5.33 -13.93 -35.02
CA ALA A 204 -6.44 -13.27 -34.33
C ALA A 204 -6.04 -12.78 -32.92
N THR A 205 -5.36 -13.62 -32.14
CA THR A 205 -4.85 -13.25 -30.81
C THR A 205 -3.87 -12.09 -30.87
N ARG A 206 -2.98 -12.08 -31.88
CA ARG A 206 -2.01 -11.00 -32.08
C ARG A 206 -2.71 -9.69 -32.44
N ARG A 207 -3.71 -9.73 -33.34
CA ARG A 207 -4.50 -8.55 -33.72
C ARG A 207 -5.20 -7.89 -32.53
N LEU A 208 -5.82 -8.68 -31.66
CA LEU A 208 -6.47 -8.17 -30.45
C LEU A 208 -5.48 -7.51 -29.48
N ARG A 209 -4.25 -8.04 -29.37
CA ARG A 209 -3.18 -7.43 -28.56
C ARG A 209 -2.73 -6.09 -29.13
N GLU A 210 -2.53 -6.00 -30.45
CA GLU A 210 -2.17 -4.75 -31.13
C GLU A 210 -3.23 -3.68 -30.91
N LEU A 211 -4.51 -4.02 -31.11
CA LEU A 211 -5.63 -3.11 -30.86
C LEU A 211 -5.71 -2.62 -29.40
N SER A 212 -5.42 -3.51 -28.44
CA SER A 212 -5.42 -3.15 -27.01
C SER A 212 -4.28 -2.21 -26.64
N LEU A 213 -3.14 -2.30 -27.34
CA LEU A 213 -2.00 -1.39 -27.15
C LEU A 213 -2.27 0.00 -27.75
N GLU A 214 -2.98 0.07 -28.87
CA GLU A 214 -3.29 1.32 -29.57
C GLU A 214 -4.46 2.09 -28.94
N ARG A 215 -5.52 1.38 -28.56
CA ARG A 215 -6.81 1.99 -28.14
C ARG A 215 -7.12 1.82 -26.66
N GLY A 216 -6.31 1.07 -25.93
CA GLY A 216 -6.60 0.69 -24.55
C GLY A 216 -7.62 -0.45 -24.44
N PRO A 217 -8.24 -0.64 -23.25
CA PRO A 217 -9.19 -1.73 -23.00
C PRO A 217 -10.40 -1.64 -23.93
N LEU A 218 -10.57 -2.66 -24.78
CA LEU A 218 -11.77 -2.79 -25.61
C LEU A 218 -12.82 -3.62 -24.87
N PRO A 219 -14.06 -3.12 -24.73
CA PRO A 219 -15.18 -3.95 -24.31
C PRO A 219 -15.30 -5.18 -25.21
N ARG A 220 -15.72 -6.31 -24.64
CA ARG A 220 -15.83 -7.59 -25.35
C ARG A 220 -16.56 -7.46 -26.69
N ALA A 221 -17.68 -6.74 -26.74
CA ALA A 221 -18.46 -6.56 -27.97
C ALA A 221 -17.70 -5.81 -29.07
N GLU A 222 -16.90 -4.79 -28.70
CA GLU A 222 -16.07 -4.06 -29.66
C GLU A 222 -14.90 -4.91 -30.15
N ALA A 223 -14.27 -5.65 -29.24
CA ALA A 223 -13.22 -6.61 -29.60
C ALA A 223 -13.73 -7.70 -30.55
N GLU A 224 -14.95 -8.20 -30.33
CA GLU A 224 -15.60 -9.15 -31.23
C GLU A 224 -15.90 -8.54 -32.60
N ALA A 225 -16.41 -7.30 -32.64
CA ALA A 225 -16.70 -6.60 -33.89
C ALA A 225 -15.44 -6.31 -34.73
N GLU A 226 -14.39 -5.79 -34.08
CA GLU A 226 -13.08 -5.53 -34.70
C GLU A 226 -12.45 -6.83 -35.22
N LEU A 227 -12.57 -7.92 -34.44
CA LEU A 227 -12.02 -9.20 -34.85
C LEU A 227 -12.76 -9.80 -36.05
N ARG A 228 -14.10 -9.65 -36.12
CA ARG A 228 -14.89 -10.07 -37.28
C ARG A 228 -14.55 -9.26 -38.53
N ALA A 229 -14.41 -7.94 -38.39
CA ALA A 229 -14.04 -7.05 -39.49
C ALA A 229 -12.67 -7.43 -40.07
N TRP A 230 -11.67 -7.60 -39.19
CA TRP A 230 -10.35 -8.05 -39.58
C TRP A 230 -10.36 -9.44 -40.23
N ALA A 231 -11.11 -10.39 -39.68
CA ALA A 231 -11.18 -11.75 -40.23
C ALA A 231 -11.75 -11.75 -41.67
N HIS A 232 -12.78 -10.95 -41.92
CA HIS A 232 -13.35 -10.74 -43.25
C HIS A 232 -12.33 -10.14 -44.23
N GLU A 233 -11.55 -9.13 -43.80
CA GLU A 233 -10.48 -8.55 -44.62
C GLU A 233 -9.38 -9.55 -44.98
N GLN A 234 -9.08 -10.49 -44.08
CA GLN A 234 -8.07 -11.53 -44.28
C GLN A 234 -8.59 -12.78 -44.99
N GLY A 235 -9.89 -12.86 -45.31
CA GLY A 235 -10.52 -14.06 -45.87
C GLY A 235 -10.51 -15.25 -44.91
N ILE A 236 -10.56 -14.98 -43.60
CA ILE A 236 -10.60 -15.99 -42.53
C ILE A 236 -12.06 -16.11 -42.07
N GLY A 237 -12.66 -17.28 -42.29
CA GLY A 237 -14.08 -17.53 -42.05
C GLY A 237 -14.83 -17.62 -43.36
#